data_AF-A0A078HX97-F1
#
_entry.id   AF-A0A078HX97-F1
#
_cell.length_a   1.000
_cell.length_b   1.000
_cell.length_c   1.000
_cell.angle_alpha   90.00
_cell.angle_beta   90.00
_cell.angle_gamma   90.00
#
_symmetry.space_group_name_H-M   'P 1'
#
loop_
_entity.id
_entity.type
_entity.pdbx_description
1 polymer ?
#
loop_
_entity_poly.entity_id
_entity_poly.type
_entity_poly.pdbx_seq_one_letter_code
_entity_poly.pdbx_strand_id
1 'polypeptide(L)' 'MAMKRNGKSPASSDSDEEVMFFKDVSLGPHETQLRFRLIHFWEAPNPVKKTLIGLEMLLIDEQVRRFFQK' A
#
# COMPACT_ATOMS: atom_id res chain seq x y z
N MET A 1 -14.56 -29.82 37.80
CA MET A 1 -14.78 -29.87 36.34
C MET A 1 -13.86 -28.84 35.70
N ALA A 2 -12.88 -29.26 34.89
CA ALA A 2 -11.92 -28.36 34.25
C ALA A 2 -12.41 -27.97 32.85
N MET A 3 -12.71 -26.69 32.63
CA MET A 3 -13.06 -26.19 31.31
C MET A 3 -11.77 -25.91 30.52
N LYS A 4 -11.45 -26.80 29.57
CA LYS A 4 -10.38 -26.60 28.59
C LYS A 4 -10.77 -25.40 27.70
N ARG A 5 -10.11 -24.24 27.87
CA ARG A 5 -10.22 -23.12 26.90
C ARG A 5 -9.60 -23.57 25.59
N ASN A 6 -10.43 -23.88 24.61
CA ASN A 6 -10.02 -24.23 23.27
C ASN A 6 -9.44 -22.96 22.63
N GLY A 7 -8.13 -22.94 22.39
CA GLY A 7 -7.47 -21.88 21.64
C GLY A 7 -8.01 -21.85 20.22
N LYS A 8 -8.98 -20.98 19.98
CA LYS A 8 -9.22 -20.46 18.63
C LYS A 8 -8.31 -19.27 18.48
N SER A 9 -7.12 -19.52 17.93
CA SER A 9 -6.35 -18.49 17.23
C SER A 9 -7.34 -17.76 16.31
N PRO A 10 -7.34 -16.42 16.24
CA PRO A 10 -7.98 -15.78 15.10
C PRO A 10 -7.27 -16.35 13.89
N ALA A 11 -7.99 -17.10 13.06
CA ALA A 11 -7.52 -17.36 11.72
C ALA A 11 -7.25 -15.96 11.15
N SER A 12 -5.98 -15.65 10.86
CA SER A 12 -5.70 -14.57 9.95
C SER A 12 -6.51 -14.92 8.72
N SER A 13 -7.51 -14.11 8.40
CA SER A 13 -7.99 -14.12 7.03
C SER A 13 -6.78 -13.67 6.24
N ASP A 14 -5.99 -14.61 5.74
CA ASP A 14 -5.40 -14.51 4.41
C ASP A 14 -6.61 -14.39 3.48
N SER A 15 -7.28 -13.24 3.51
CA SER A 15 -7.83 -12.73 2.28
C SER A 15 -6.58 -12.49 1.46
N ASP A 16 -6.31 -13.46 0.58
CA ASP A 16 -5.33 -13.40 -0.49
C ASP A 16 -5.83 -12.32 -1.47
N GLU A 17 -6.04 -11.11 -0.95
CA GLU A 17 -6.35 -9.90 -1.66
C GLU A 17 -5.18 -9.71 -2.59
N GLU A 18 -5.42 -9.99 -3.87
CA GLU A 18 -4.41 -9.96 -4.91
C GLU A 18 -3.73 -8.59 -4.91
N VAL A 19 -2.57 -8.52 -4.27
CA VAL A 19 -1.78 -7.29 -4.19
C VAL A 19 -1.11 -7.08 -5.53
N MET A 20 -1.44 -5.98 -6.20
CA MET A 20 -0.80 -5.61 -7.46
C MET A 20 0.50 -4.83 -7.25
N PHE A 21 1.41 -4.97 -8.21
CA PHE A 21 2.59 -4.13 -8.35
C PHE A 21 2.36 -3.05 -9.40
N PHE A 22 3.23 -2.02 -9.45
CA PHE A 22 3.07 -0.92 -10.40
C PHE A 22 3.08 -1.36 -11.87
N LYS A 23 3.78 -2.46 -12.17
CA LYS A 23 3.85 -3.02 -13.53
C LYS A 23 2.54 -3.65 -14.00
N ASP A 24 1.69 -4.05 -13.07
CA ASP A 24 0.43 -4.76 -13.35
C ASP A 24 -0.75 -3.77 -13.45
N VAL A 25 -0.52 -2.49 -13.11
CA VAL A 25 -1.52 -1.43 -13.21
C VAL A 25 -1.79 -1.12 -14.69
N SER A 26 -3.03 -1.36 -15.10
CA SER A 26 -3.53 -1.01 -16.43
C SER A 26 -4.35 0.28 -16.41
N LEU A 27 -4.49 0.91 -17.58
CA LEU A 27 -5.35 2.09 -17.73
C LEU A 27 -6.82 1.67 -17.68
N GLY A 28 -7.57 2.26 -16.75
CA GLY A 28 -9.01 2.05 -16.63
C GLY A 28 -9.48 2.02 -15.18
N PRO A 29 -10.80 2.12 -14.95
CA PRO A 29 -11.36 1.97 -13.62
C PRO A 29 -11.30 0.50 -13.20
N HIS A 30 -10.54 0.22 -12.15
CA HIS A 30 -10.46 -1.08 -11.52
C HIS A 30 -10.05 -0.89 -10.06
N GLU A 31 -10.58 -1.75 -9.19
CA GLU A 31 -10.32 -1.71 -7.76
C GLU A 31 -9.31 -2.80 -7.40
N THR A 32 -8.16 -2.40 -6.85
CA THR A 32 -7.11 -3.31 -6.37
C THR A 32 -6.46 -2.73 -5.12
N GLN A 33 -5.71 -3.59 -4.44
CA GLN A 33 -4.80 -3.18 -3.40
C GLN A 33 -3.38 -3.11 -3.92
N LEU A 34 -2.73 -1.97 -3.67
CA LEU A 34 -1.33 -1.78 -3.99
C LEU A 34 -0.52 -1.56 -2.71
N ARG A 35 0.55 -2.34 -2.53
CA ARG A 35 1.48 -2.17 -1.40
C ARG A 35 2.70 -1.40 -1.87
N PHE A 36 2.93 -0.24 -1.26
CA PHE A 36 4.04 0.64 -1.63
C PHE A 36 4.65 1.32 -0.41
N ARG A 37 5.86 1.85 -0.58
CA ARG A 37 6.45 2.84 0.31
C ARG A 37 6.50 4.18 -0.36
N LEU A 38 6.06 5.19 0.36
CA LEU A 38 6.27 6.58 0.00
C LEU A 38 7.74 6.94 0.28
N ILE A 39 8.46 7.37 -0.75
CA ILE A 39 9.88 7.75 -0.65
C ILE A 39 10.08 9.27 -0.76
N HIS A 40 9.14 9.98 -1.39
CA HIS A 40 9.13 11.43 -1.43
C HIS A 40 7.69 11.94 -1.47
N PHE A 41 7.42 13.01 -0.74
CA PHE A 41 6.13 13.68 -0.66
C PHE A 41 6.34 15.18 -0.75
N TRP A 42 5.65 15.80 -1.69
CA TRP A 42 5.66 17.25 -1.85
C TRP A 42 4.24 17.77 -1.97
N GLU A 43 3.94 18.80 -1.18
CA GLU A 43 2.73 19.58 -1.33
C GLU A 43 3.01 20.72 -2.29
N ALA A 44 2.14 20.89 -3.29
CA ALA A 44 2.13 22.08 -4.12
C ALA A 44 1.11 23.07 -3.54
N PRO A 45 1.49 24.02 -2.67
CA PRO A 45 0.62 25.10 -2.25
C PRO A 45 0.56 26.20 -3.31
N ASN A 46 -0.61 26.83 -3.44
CA ASN A 46 -0.76 28.09 -4.15
C ASN A 46 -0.03 29.18 -3.36
N PRO A 47 1.03 29.82 -3.89
CA PRO A 47 1.81 30.80 -3.14
C PRO A 47 1.00 32.07 -2.78
N VAL A 48 -0.06 32.37 -3.55
CA VAL A 48 -0.89 33.57 -3.37
C VAL A 48 -2.02 33.29 -2.37
N LYS A 49 -2.74 32.18 -2.54
CA LYS A 49 -3.92 31.84 -1.72
C LYS A 49 -3.60 30.94 -0.54
N LYS A 50 -2.37 30.42 -0.45
CA LYS A 50 -1.92 29.39 0.50
C LYS A 50 -2.82 28.14 0.53
N THR A 51 -3.55 27.87 -0.56
CA THR A 51 -4.42 26.69 -0.73
C THR A 51 -3.64 25.58 -1.41
N LEU A 52 -3.78 24.32 -0.96
CA LEU A 52 -3.18 23.17 -1.63
C LEU A 52 -3.76 23.00 -3.04
N ILE A 53 -2.92 23.01 -4.08
CA ILE A 53 -3.33 22.80 -5.49
C ILE A 53 -3.02 21.40 -5.99
N GLY A 54 -2.10 20.69 -5.32
CA GLY A 54 -1.74 19.34 -5.72
C GLY A 54 -0.78 18.70 -4.73
N LEU A 55 -0.60 17.40 -4.91
CA LEU A 55 0.36 16.57 -4.19
C LEU A 55 1.19 15.82 -5.22
N GLU A 56 2.50 15.78 -5.02
CA GLU A 56 3.42 14.94 -5.78
C GLU A 56 3.99 13.86 -4.84
N MET A 57 3.91 12.61 -5.26
CA MET A 57 4.33 11.46 -4.48
C MET A 57 5.21 10.56 -5.32
N LEU A 58 6.41 10.25 -4.83
CA LEU A 58 7.24 9.18 -5.36
C LEU A 58 7.03 7.94 -4.51
N LEU A 59 6.57 6.88 -5.16
CA LEU A 59 6.20 5.62 -4.54
C LEU A 59 7.10 4.50 -5.07
N ILE A 60 7.44 3.54 -4.22
CA ILE A 60 8.17 2.34 -4.60
C ILE A 60 7.43 1.11 -4.10
N ASP A 61 7.17 0.16 -4.99
CA ASP A 61 6.54 -1.11 -4.61
C ASP A 61 7.58 -2.09 -4.04
N GLU A 62 7.11 -3.26 -3.62
CA GLU A 62 8.00 -4.28 -3.04
C GLU A 62 8.89 -4.97 -4.08
N GLN A 63 8.67 -4.81 -5.39
CA GLN A 63 9.51 -5.48 -6.40
C GLN A 63 10.96 -5.03 -6.32
N VAL A 64 11.21 -3.75 -6.05
CA VAL A 64 12.59 -3.21 -6.03
C VAL A 64 13.45 -3.85 -4.93
N ARG A 65 12.83 -4.34 -3.84
CA ARG A 65 13.57 -5.07 -2.79
C ARG A 65 14.23 -6.36 -3.28
N ARG A 66 13.72 -7.00 -4.34
CA ARG A 66 14.36 -8.22 -4.88
C ARG A 66 15.70 -7.93 -5.57
N PHE A 67 15.92 -6.69 -6.03
CA PHE A 67 17.14 -6.35 -6.77
C PHE A 67 18.29 -5.84 -5.88
N PHE A 68 18.00 -5.37 -4.65
CA PHE A 68 19.01 -4.83 -3.72
C PHE A 68 19.56 -5.84 -2.71
N GLN A 69 19.28 -7.15 -2.87
CA GLN A 69 19.81 -8.23 -2.01
C GLN A 69 20.91 -9.06 -2.69
N LYS A 70 21.80 -8.45 -3.46
CA LYS A 70 22.96 -9.17 -4.04
C LYS A 70 24.28 -8.52 -3.67
#